data_AF-A0A6I1MUP5-F1
#
_entry.id   AF-A0A6I1MUP5-F1
#
_cell.length_a   1.000
_cell.length_b   1.000
_cell.length_c   1.000
_cell.angle_alpha   90.00
_cell.angle_beta   90.00
_cell.angle_gamma   90.00
#
_symmetry.space_group_name_H-M   'P 1'
#
loop_
_entity.id
_entity.type
_entity.pdbx_description
1 polymer ?
#
loop_
_entity_poly.entity_id
_entity_poly.type
_entity_poly.pdbx_seq_one_letter_code
_entity_poly.pdbx_strand_id
1 'polypeptide(L)'
;MTKTDAPRRRFALFGPQPRAPWVWIMALVTGVYLLVECGFNSRLLDVVGGMPDQEAVEAIEEIGRSLSGIALALMFWPWVLKRAADKRWNYFLTALALLVLTIVVATTVYRGEQKLVDGIVERSSAEQRFLATNLVALQGALVSNKVLLDELPLTPEQLRAPDGKSFLAVFPLLALSTHELDQVLQAQKPLILRAMADQLHGGESASYNHFLTSRETLIETYNDHYVPASNAYQDSLGGIGARQDKAWNDYLARLRKRGVDPDNVPPAYWSDIRKDVRKRGVNVAKDWDPGDRAGFERAVGLSVRSESDKRFREGVAKHLDGNSLPPGLGMGAFFGHAVVQAKWRKSLHYKNSSFALPVELPPQAQAPHFFNRTVYQRVLDDDVRATLPQYTAPVATFADGGKNSDLGRDSLRALAVPPIALGFSIVGALIHLVKLTLFVIQLACAWGFLSGIVKGFCVPALALLLLAVFHFIPTSEITRQPLYDYFEQRGAGLGATEPNWQGRTAMYFTRAVIHAQVPAYPLFEAIRLNLLGGYEFGYESHQKTGKSDANK
;
A
#
# COMPACT_ATOMS: atom_id res chain seq x y z
N MET A 1 81.85 20.81 3.21
CA MET A 1 80.80 20.26 2.33
C MET A 1 80.58 18.80 2.68
N THR A 2 79.59 18.50 3.51
CA THR A 2 79.07 17.14 3.69
C THR A 2 77.55 17.24 3.83
N LYS A 3 76.88 16.36 3.11
CA LYS A 3 75.46 16.40 2.74
C LYS A 3 74.54 16.52 3.94
N THR A 4 73.64 17.49 3.86
CA THR A 4 72.37 17.53 4.58
C THR A 4 71.54 16.29 4.25
N ASP A 5 71.37 15.39 5.22
CA ASP A 5 70.35 14.36 5.20
C ASP A 5 68.97 15.03 5.38
N ALA A 6 68.28 15.27 4.28
CA ALA A 6 66.86 15.57 4.30
C ALA A 6 66.10 14.30 4.72
N PRO A 7 65.22 14.33 5.74
CA PRO A 7 64.45 13.16 6.10
C PRO A 7 63.47 12.84 4.98
N ARG A 8 63.60 11.64 4.39
CA ARG A 8 62.60 11.02 3.52
C ARG A 8 61.24 11.06 4.24
N ARG A 9 60.35 11.98 3.87
CA ARG A 9 58.94 11.94 4.29
C ARG A 9 58.35 10.63 3.75
N ARG A 10 58.32 9.60 4.60
CA ARG A 10 57.65 8.33 4.31
C ARG A 10 56.17 8.63 4.03
N PHE A 11 55.61 7.96 3.03
CA PHE A 11 54.19 7.95 2.68
C PHE A 11 53.35 7.30 3.80
N ALA A 12 53.32 7.90 5.00
CA ALA A 12 52.48 7.43 6.09
C ALA A 12 51.02 7.84 5.82
N LEU A 13 50.12 6.88 5.70
CA LEU A 13 48.68 7.13 5.52
C LEU A 13 47.99 7.50 6.84
N PHE A 14 48.50 6.95 7.95
CA PHE A 14 47.98 7.12 9.30
C PHE A 14 49.02 7.73 10.23
N GLY A 15 48.55 8.45 11.25
CA GLY A 15 49.40 9.03 12.28
C GLY A 15 48.60 9.64 13.43
N PRO A 16 49.28 10.32 14.38
CA PRO A 16 48.62 10.99 15.48
C PRO A 16 47.60 12.04 15.00
N GLN A 17 46.40 12.00 15.56
CA GLN A 17 45.28 12.89 15.24
C GLN A 17 44.64 13.38 16.55
N PRO A 18 44.41 14.70 16.72
CA PRO A 18 43.87 15.23 17.96
C PRO A 18 42.42 14.79 18.19
N ARG A 19 42.05 14.61 19.47
CA ARG A 19 40.68 14.30 19.91
C ARG A 19 39.84 15.57 19.97
N ALA A 20 39.62 16.20 18.82
CA ALA A 20 38.89 17.46 18.76
C ALA A 20 37.40 17.28 19.14
N PRO A 21 36.75 18.28 19.77
CA PRO A 21 35.35 18.17 20.20
C PRO A 21 34.35 17.80 19.10
N TRP A 22 34.59 18.25 17.86
CA TRP A 22 33.73 17.93 16.72
C TRP A 22 33.75 16.44 16.34
N VAL A 23 34.79 15.69 16.72
CA VAL A 23 34.88 14.24 16.49
C VAL A 23 33.83 13.49 17.32
N TRP A 24 33.58 13.94 18.55
CA TRP A 24 32.51 13.40 19.40
C TRP A 24 31.14 13.64 18.79
N ILE A 25 30.87 14.87 18.31
CA ILE A 25 29.62 15.21 17.63
C ILE A 25 29.43 14.30 16.42
N MET A 26 30.47 14.13 15.60
CA MET A 26 30.39 13.28 14.41
C MET A 26 30.17 11.80 14.75
N ALA A 27 30.82 11.27 15.79
CA ALA A 27 30.61 9.90 16.24
C ALA A 27 29.16 9.69 16.72
N LEU A 28 28.64 10.61 17.53
CA LEU A 28 27.27 10.54 18.04
C LEU A 28 26.25 10.61 16.92
N VAL A 29 26.32 11.63 16.06
CA VAL A 29 25.34 11.82 14.98
C VAL A 29 25.42 10.69 13.95
N THR A 30 26.63 10.20 13.61
CA THR A 30 26.79 9.04 12.73
C THR A 30 26.22 7.77 13.36
N GLY A 31 26.41 7.58 14.67
CA GLY A 31 25.82 6.46 15.41
C GLY A 31 24.30 6.50 15.41
N VAL A 32 23.69 7.66 15.69
CA VAL A 32 22.23 7.84 15.64
C VAL A 32 21.69 7.58 14.23
N TYR A 33 22.34 8.12 13.20
CA TYR A 33 21.99 7.85 11.80
C TYR A 33 22.03 6.34 11.49
N LEU A 34 23.10 5.64 11.89
CA LEU A 34 23.19 4.19 11.68
C LEU A 34 22.09 3.41 12.38
N LEU A 35 21.68 3.80 13.59
CA LEU A 35 20.55 3.14 14.26
C LEU A 35 19.28 3.25 13.42
N VAL A 36 18.99 4.44 12.89
CA VAL A 36 17.83 4.69 12.01
C VAL A 36 17.97 3.92 10.69
N GLU A 37 19.13 3.97 10.05
CA GLU A 37 19.41 3.29 8.78
C GLU A 37 19.28 1.76 8.90
N CYS A 38 19.80 1.17 9.99
CA CYS A 38 19.63 -0.25 10.27
C CYS A 38 18.15 -0.61 10.40
N GLY A 39 17.38 0.14 11.20
CA GLY A 39 15.96 -0.12 11.34
C GLY A 39 15.16 0.10 10.05
N PHE A 40 15.55 1.07 9.22
CA PHE A 40 14.99 1.24 7.90
C PHE A 40 15.31 0.07 6.98
N ASN A 41 16.55 -0.44 6.99
CA ASN A 41 16.98 -1.53 6.13
C ASN A 41 16.20 -2.84 6.41
N SER A 42 15.93 -3.18 7.68
CA SER A 42 15.11 -4.36 7.98
C SER A 42 13.68 -4.19 7.46
N ARG A 43 13.11 -2.98 7.60
CA ARG A 43 11.77 -2.70 7.10
C ARG A 43 11.69 -2.67 5.58
N LEU A 44 12.68 -2.06 4.91
CA LEU A 44 12.83 -2.10 3.46
C LEU A 44 12.86 -3.55 2.99
N LEU A 45 13.63 -4.42 3.64
CA LEU A 45 13.69 -5.83 3.26
C LEU A 45 12.34 -6.55 3.43
N ASP A 46 11.57 -6.25 4.47
CA ASP A 46 10.24 -6.81 4.69
C ASP A 46 9.23 -6.42 3.60
N VAL A 47 9.24 -5.15 3.22
CA VAL A 47 8.33 -4.62 2.20
C VAL A 47 8.65 -5.21 0.84
N VAL A 48 9.94 -5.30 0.53
CA VAL A 48 10.40 -5.69 -0.80
C VAL A 48 10.43 -7.21 -0.99
N GLY A 49 10.67 -7.95 0.09
CA GLY A 49 10.50 -9.40 0.12
C GLY A 49 9.03 -9.86 0.22
N GLY A 50 8.09 -8.91 0.31
CA GLY A 50 6.66 -9.15 0.27
C GLY A 50 6.04 -8.79 -1.08
N MET A 51 4.71 -8.63 -1.11
CA MET A 51 3.99 -8.01 -2.23
C MET A 51 3.50 -6.64 -1.73
N PRO A 52 4.33 -5.59 -1.82
CA PRO A 52 3.97 -4.30 -1.27
C PRO A 52 2.88 -3.64 -2.12
N ASP A 53 1.89 -3.05 -1.46
CA ASP A 53 0.96 -2.14 -2.12
C ASP A 53 1.74 -0.96 -2.73
N GLN A 54 1.22 -0.36 -3.79
CA GLN A 54 1.88 0.76 -4.46
C GLN A 54 2.17 1.91 -3.48
N GLU A 55 1.23 2.20 -2.57
CA GLU A 55 1.40 3.20 -1.51
C GLU A 55 2.55 2.85 -0.55
N ALA A 56 2.72 1.57 -0.24
CA ALA A 56 3.80 1.10 0.63
C ALA A 56 5.18 1.23 -0.04
N VAL A 57 5.27 0.98 -1.35
CA VAL A 57 6.49 1.20 -2.13
C VAL A 57 6.84 2.69 -2.16
N GLU A 58 5.85 3.55 -2.46
CA GLU A 58 6.04 5.00 -2.54
C GLU A 58 6.49 5.60 -1.19
N ALA A 59 5.85 5.21 -0.07
CA ALA A 59 6.24 5.69 1.26
C ALA A 59 7.69 5.33 1.62
N ILE A 60 8.11 4.10 1.32
CA ILE A 60 9.48 3.66 1.57
C ILE A 60 10.49 4.30 0.62
N GLU A 61 10.11 4.53 -0.63
CA GLU A 61 10.91 5.26 -1.60
C GLU A 61 11.20 6.70 -1.13
N GLU A 62 10.18 7.41 -0.64
CA GLU A 62 10.34 8.77 -0.12
C GLU A 62 11.27 8.84 1.09
N ILE A 63 11.12 7.91 2.03
CA ILE A 63 11.95 7.83 3.23
C ILE A 63 13.37 7.41 2.86
N GLY A 64 13.53 6.41 2.00
CA GLY A 64 14.83 5.92 1.55
C GLY A 64 15.67 7.01 0.89
N ARG A 65 15.08 7.77 -0.04
CA ARG A 65 15.76 8.92 -0.68
C ARG A 65 16.17 9.99 0.31
N SER A 66 15.31 10.25 1.30
CA SER A 66 15.59 11.22 2.36
C SER A 66 16.77 10.76 3.23
N LEU A 67 16.82 9.48 3.59
CA LEU A 67 17.91 8.88 4.35
C LEU A 67 19.22 8.89 3.56
N SER A 68 19.22 8.50 2.29
CA SER A 68 20.40 8.61 1.40
C SER A 68 20.94 10.04 1.33
N GLY A 69 20.04 11.04 1.22
CA GLY A 69 20.41 12.45 1.21
C GLY A 69 21.08 12.91 2.50
N ILE A 70 20.55 12.50 3.66
CA ILE A 70 21.15 12.76 4.97
C ILE A 70 22.51 12.06 5.09
N ALA A 71 22.61 10.80 4.64
CA ALA A 71 23.85 10.03 4.64
C ALA A 71 24.97 10.78 3.90
N LEU A 72 24.68 11.25 2.68
CA LEU A 72 25.67 12.00 1.91
C LEU A 72 26.01 13.35 2.56
N ALA A 73 25.02 14.06 3.12
CA ALA A 73 25.29 15.30 3.86
C ALA A 73 26.24 15.07 5.03
N LEU A 74 26.02 14.01 5.81
CA LEU A 74 26.87 13.62 6.94
C LEU A 74 28.31 13.34 6.50
N MET A 75 28.56 12.87 5.28
CA MET A 75 29.94 12.74 4.75
C MET A 75 30.68 14.08 4.67
N PHE A 76 29.98 15.17 4.39
CA PHE A 76 30.56 16.50 4.23
C PHE A 76 30.62 17.33 5.53
N TRP A 77 29.86 16.96 6.56
CA TRP A 77 29.86 17.64 7.86
C TRP A 77 31.26 17.84 8.48
N PRO A 78 32.21 16.88 8.44
CA PRO A 78 33.55 17.08 8.98
C PRO A 78 34.29 18.28 8.38
N TRP A 79 34.02 18.63 7.12
CA TRP A 79 34.64 19.79 6.48
C TRP A 79 34.13 21.11 7.08
N VAL A 80 32.82 21.21 7.29
CA VAL A 80 32.19 22.39 7.93
C VAL A 80 32.61 22.51 9.38
N LEU A 81 32.54 21.40 10.14
CA LEU A 81 32.89 21.39 11.56
C LEU A 81 34.36 21.72 11.80
N LYS A 82 35.28 21.18 10.98
CA LYS A 82 36.69 21.53 11.05
C LYS A 82 36.91 23.00 10.73
N ARG A 83 36.30 23.51 9.66
CA ARG A 83 36.39 24.94 9.29
C ARG A 83 35.81 25.86 10.37
N ALA A 84 34.70 25.47 10.99
CA ALA A 84 34.08 26.20 12.09
C ALA A 84 34.99 26.24 13.33
N ALA A 85 35.67 25.13 13.65
CA ALA A 85 36.66 25.09 14.72
C ALA A 85 37.89 25.96 14.40
N ASP A 86 38.44 25.84 13.20
CA ASP A 86 39.62 26.61 12.76
C ASP A 86 39.34 28.11 12.72
N LYS A 87 38.14 28.51 12.28
CA LYS A 87 37.70 29.92 12.21
C LYS A 87 36.94 30.41 13.44
N ARG A 88 36.82 29.58 14.49
CA ARG A 88 36.11 29.89 15.74
C ARG A 88 34.70 30.44 15.53
N TRP A 89 33.91 29.81 14.64
CA TRP A 89 32.51 30.16 14.44
C TRP A 89 31.71 29.93 15.73
N ASN A 90 30.68 30.75 15.96
CA ASN A 90 29.74 30.49 17.02
C ASN A 90 28.84 29.28 16.68
N TYR A 91 28.18 28.72 17.70
CA TYR A 91 27.35 27.53 17.54
C TYR A 91 26.19 27.74 16.57
N PHE A 92 25.58 28.93 16.56
CA PHE A 92 24.48 29.26 15.67
C PHE A 92 24.89 29.22 14.19
N LEU A 93 25.99 29.90 13.83
CA LEU A 93 26.50 29.92 12.46
C LEU A 93 26.92 28.53 11.99
N THR A 94 27.52 27.74 12.89
CA THR A 94 27.88 26.34 12.60
C THR A 94 26.64 25.49 12.33
N ALA A 95 25.61 25.58 13.19
CA ALA A 95 24.36 24.86 13.02
C ALA A 95 23.64 25.28 11.73
N LEU A 96 23.58 26.58 11.42
CA LEU A 96 23.01 27.10 10.19
C LEU A 96 23.77 26.58 8.95
N ALA A 97 25.10 26.58 8.98
CA ALA A 97 25.90 26.08 7.87
C ALA A 97 25.71 24.57 7.66
N LEU A 98 25.61 23.78 8.73
CA LEU A 98 25.30 22.36 8.64
C LEU A 98 23.89 22.12 8.11
N LEU A 99 22.90 22.89 8.57
CA LEU A 99 21.52 22.79 8.09
C LEU A 99 21.43 23.11 6.59
N VAL A 100 22.02 24.23 6.15
CA VAL A 100 22.05 24.63 4.74
C VAL A 100 22.74 23.58 3.89
N LEU A 101 23.91 23.07 4.33
CA LEU A 101 24.61 22.00 3.63
C LEU A 101 23.73 20.75 3.52
N THR A 102 23.10 20.33 4.63
CA THR A 102 22.22 19.16 4.63
C THR A 102 21.04 19.33 3.70
N ILE A 103 20.35 20.48 3.72
CA ILE A 103 19.21 20.74 2.81
C ILE A 103 19.67 20.68 1.36
N VAL A 104 20.77 21.34 1.02
CA VAL A 104 21.28 21.37 -0.36
C VAL A 104 21.68 19.97 -0.84
N VAL A 105 22.46 19.23 -0.04
CA VAL A 105 22.92 17.89 -0.40
C VAL A 105 21.75 16.91 -0.44
N ALA A 106 20.88 16.90 0.57
CA ALA A 106 19.74 16.00 0.62
C ALA A 106 18.76 16.24 -0.54
N THR A 107 18.46 17.51 -0.86
CA THR A 107 17.60 17.84 -2.03
C THR A 107 18.24 17.39 -3.33
N THR A 108 19.57 17.55 -3.46
CA THR A 108 20.31 17.14 -4.66
C THR A 108 20.29 15.63 -4.84
N VAL A 109 20.55 14.87 -3.76
CA VAL A 109 20.50 13.41 -3.77
C VAL A 109 19.09 12.91 -4.05
N TYR A 110 18.10 13.43 -3.32
CA TYR A 110 16.70 13.05 -3.50
C TYR A 110 16.26 13.20 -4.95
N ARG A 111 16.52 14.38 -5.56
CA ARG A 111 16.19 14.61 -6.97
C ARG A 111 17.07 13.81 -7.93
N GLY A 112 18.30 13.50 -7.55
CA GLY A 112 19.21 12.65 -8.32
C GLY A 112 18.71 11.22 -8.42
N GLU A 113 18.33 10.62 -7.28
CA GLU A 113 17.76 9.28 -7.20
C GLU A 113 16.39 9.21 -7.90
N GLN A 114 15.55 10.23 -7.74
CA GLN A 114 14.28 10.33 -8.47
C GLN A 114 14.51 10.34 -9.99
N LYS A 115 15.40 11.22 -10.49
CA LYS A 115 15.75 11.28 -11.92
C LYS A 115 16.40 10.01 -12.44
N LEU A 116 17.14 9.28 -11.60
CA LEU A 116 17.73 8.01 -11.98
C LEU A 116 16.63 6.98 -12.25
N VAL A 117 15.68 6.84 -11.33
CA VAL A 117 14.54 5.92 -11.46
C VAL A 117 13.66 6.33 -12.64
N ASP A 118 13.28 7.60 -12.72
CA ASP A 118 12.46 8.10 -13.82
C ASP A 118 13.18 7.90 -15.16
N GLY A 119 14.50 8.12 -15.21
CA GLY A 119 15.30 7.86 -16.41
C GLY A 119 15.35 6.39 -16.83
N ILE A 120 15.31 5.44 -15.88
CA ILE A 120 15.18 4.00 -16.17
C ILE A 120 13.81 3.71 -16.78
N VAL A 121 12.75 4.29 -16.21
CA VAL A 121 11.37 4.07 -16.65
C VAL A 121 11.12 4.71 -18.02
N GLU A 122 11.53 5.96 -18.23
CA GLU A 122 11.33 6.70 -19.47
C GLU A 122 12.08 6.09 -20.66
N ARG A 123 13.28 5.55 -20.44
CA ARG A 123 14.10 4.93 -21.51
C ARG A 123 13.75 3.47 -21.78
N SER A 124 12.82 2.90 -21.03
CA SER A 124 12.46 1.50 -21.18
C SER A 124 11.63 1.24 -22.44
N SER A 125 11.86 0.08 -23.06
CA SER A 125 11.10 -0.37 -24.21
C SER A 125 9.72 -0.92 -23.82
N ALA A 126 8.82 -1.06 -24.79
CA ALA A 126 7.51 -1.67 -24.57
C ALA A 126 7.65 -3.13 -24.08
N GLU A 127 8.64 -3.86 -24.58
CA GLU A 127 8.99 -5.22 -24.16
C GLU A 127 9.40 -5.25 -22.69
N GLN A 128 10.29 -4.35 -22.26
CA GLN A 128 10.74 -4.27 -20.87
C GLN A 128 9.60 -3.97 -19.91
N ARG A 129 8.69 -3.06 -20.29
CA ARG A 129 7.49 -2.72 -19.52
C ARG A 129 6.51 -3.89 -19.43
N PHE A 130 6.28 -4.59 -20.52
CA PHE A 130 5.45 -5.80 -20.55
C PHE A 130 6.03 -6.92 -19.66
N LEU A 131 7.34 -7.17 -19.77
CA LEU A 131 8.03 -8.15 -18.93
C LEU A 131 7.96 -7.75 -17.45
N ALA A 132 8.17 -6.48 -17.13
CA ALA A 132 8.07 -5.98 -15.76
C ALA A 132 6.69 -6.25 -15.15
N THR A 133 5.61 -6.00 -15.88
CA THR A 133 4.24 -6.31 -15.43
C THR A 133 4.07 -7.79 -15.09
N ASN A 134 4.55 -8.70 -15.94
CA ASN A 134 4.45 -10.14 -15.68
C ASN A 134 5.34 -10.58 -14.51
N LEU A 135 6.50 -9.95 -14.33
CA LEU A 135 7.44 -10.25 -13.25
C LEU A 135 6.97 -9.78 -11.88
N VAL A 136 6.26 -8.65 -11.79
CA VAL A 136 5.59 -8.23 -10.54
C VAL A 136 4.55 -9.27 -10.11
N ALA A 137 3.75 -9.77 -11.04
CA ALA A 137 2.77 -10.83 -10.74
C ALA A 137 3.46 -12.14 -10.31
N LEU A 138 4.55 -12.51 -10.98
CA LEU A 138 5.36 -13.68 -10.61
C LEU A 138 5.96 -13.53 -9.21
N GLN A 139 6.54 -12.36 -8.88
CA GLN A 139 7.09 -12.08 -7.55
C GLN A 139 6.01 -12.29 -6.47
N GLY A 140 4.80 -11.77 -6.69
CA GLY A 140 3.66 -12.02 -5.80
C GLY A 140 3.33 -13.51 -5.66
N ALA A 141 3.25 -14.23 -6.77
CA ALA A 141 2.96 -15.67 -6.74
C ALA A 141 4.04 -16.51 -6.02
N LEU A 142 5.30 -16.09 -6.10
CA LEU A 142 6.42 -16.70 -5.36
C LEU A 142 6.30 -16.43 -3.86
N VAL A 143 5.97 -15.20 -3.47
CA VAL A 143 5.72 -14.84 -2.05
C VAL A 143 4.56 -15.65 -1.47
N SER A 144 3.52 -15.92 -2.26
CA SER A 144 2.36 -16.69 -1.82
C SER A 144 2.62 -18.20 -1.72
N ASN A 145 3.76 -18.70 -2.21
CA ASN A 145 4.13 -20.13 -2.21
C ASN A 145 3.09 -21.04 -2.90
N LYS A 146 2.34 -20.50 -3.88
CA LYS A 146 1.31 -21.26 -4.62
C LYS A 146 1.74 -21.62 -6.03
N VAL A 147 2.83 -21.02 -6.50
CA VAL A 147 3.50 -21.38 -7.75
C VAL A 147 4.87 -21.90 -7.38
N LEU A 148 5.08 -23.20 -7.57
CA LEU A 148 6.40 -23.81 -7.53
C LEU A 148 7.04 -23.56 -8.90
N LEU A 149 8.16 -22.84 -8.92
CA LEU A 149 9.07 -22.97 -10.04
C LEU A 149 9.74 -24.33 -9.87
N ASP A 150 9.51 -25.26 -10.80
CA ASP A 150 10.03 -26.63 -10.73
C ASP A 150 11.56 -26.68 -10.46
N GLU A 151 12.28 -25.61 -10.80
CA GLU A 151 13.73 -25.46 -10.62
C GLU A 151 14.16 -24.64 -9.37
N LEU A 152 13.22 -24.18 -8.55
CA LEU A 152 13.48 -23.48 -7.28
C LEU A 152 12.78 -24.21 -6.13
N PRO A 153 13.34 -25.33 -5.64
CA PRO A 153 12.74 -26.14 -4.57
C PRO A 153 12.94 -25.48 -3.19
N LEU A 154 12.47 -24.24 -3.04
CA LEU A 154 12.53 -23.49 -1.80
C LEU A 154 11.22 -23.63 -1.03
N THR A 155 11.33 -23.83 0.28
CA THR A 155 10.18 -23.81 1.18
C THR A 155 9.72 -22.37 1.44
N PRO A 156 8.44 -22.14 1.80
CA PRO A 156 7.97 -20.82 2.18
C PRO A 156 8.76 -20.19 3.34
N GLU A 157 9.32 -21.00 4.23
CA GLU A 157 10.20 -20.55 5.30
C GLU A 157 11.52 -19.98 4.75
N GLN A 158 12.10 -20.62 3.74
CA GLN A 158 13.32 -20.15 3.07
C GLN A 158 13.07 -18.84 2.30
N LEU A 159 11.92 -18.68 1.64
CA LEU A 159 11.57 -17.43 0.96
C LEU A 159 11.29 -16.28 1.95
N ARG A 160 10.82 -16.58 3.17
CA ARG A 160 10.63 -15.61 4.25
C ARG A 160 11.90 -15.29 5.03
N ALA A 161 12.95 -16.10 4.87
CA ALA A 161 14.25 -15.83 5.48
C ALA A 161 14.89 -14.56 4.87
N PRO A 162 15.88 -13.93 5.54
CA PRO A 162 16.46 -12.68 5.06
C PRO A 162 17.07 -12.75 3.65
N ASP A 163 17.74 -13.85 3.32
CA ASP A 163 18.24 -14.09 1.97
C ASP A 163 17.11 -14.38 0.97
N GLY A 164 16.03 -15.04 1.39
CA GLY A 164 14.76 -15.16 0.65
C GLY A 164 14.19 -13.84 0.20
N LYS A 165 13.97 -12.94 1.16
CA LYS A 165 13.48 -11.59 0.89
C LYS A 165 14.43 -10.81 -0.02
N SER A 166 15.74 -10.96 0.20
CA SER A 166 16.77 -10.29 -0.61
C SER A 166 16.79 -10.81 -2.04
N PHE A 167 16.62 -12.12 -2.21
CA PHE A 167 16.49 -12.74 -3.52
C PHE A 167 15.23 -12.26 -4.22
N LEU A 168 14.07 -12.29 -3.56
CA LEU A 168 12.81 -11.79 -4.13
C LEU A 168 12.89 -10.31 -4.52
N ALA A 169 13.65 -9.50 -3.79
CA ALA A 169 13.90 -8.10 -4.10
C ALA A 169 14.63 -7.88 -5.44
N VAL A 170 15.62 -8.73 -5.72
CA VAL A 170 16.50 -8.59 -6.89
C VAL A 170 16.08 -9.48 -8.05
N PHE A 171 15.33 -10.56 -7.78
CA PHE A 171 14.92 -11.57 -8.73
C PHE A 171 14.25 -11.00 -9.98
N PRO A 172 13.28 -10.06 -9.89
CA PRO A 172 12.67 -9.49 -11.07
C PRO A 172 13.67 -8.75 -11.96
N LEU A 173 14.66 -8.06 -11.38
CA LEU A 173 15.70 -7.40 -12.16
C LEU A 173 16.64 -8.41 -12.84
N LEU A 174 16.98 -9.49 -12.14
CA LEU A 174 17.74 -10.60 -12.73
C LEU A 174 16.96 -11.23 -13.89
N ALA A 175 15.65 -11.39 -13.71
CA ALA A 175 14.72 -11.99 -14.65
C ALA A 175 14.41 -11.09 -15.87
N LEU A 176 14.40 -9.76 -15.70
CA LEU A 176 14.29 -8.80 -16.82
C LEU A 176 15.43 -8.94 -17.84
N SER A 177 16.58 -9.47 -17.42
CA SER A 177 17.73 -9.69 -18.30
C SER A 177 17.62 -10.95 -19.18
N THR A 178 16.57 -11.77 -19.02
CA THR A 178 16.40 -13.03 -19.75
C THR A 178 15.27 -12.94 -20.79
N HIS A 179 15.63 -13.01 -22.08
CA HIS A 179 14.68 -12.86 -23.19
C HIS A 179 13.68 -14.02 -23.37
N GLU A 180 13.96 -15.19 -22.79
CA GLU A 180 13.16 -16.42 -22.96
C GLU A 180 12.09 -16.59 -21.88
N LEU A 181 12.10 -15.74 -20.85
CA LEU A 181 11.26 -15.94 -19.67
C LEU A 181 9.77 -15.76 -19.96
N ASP A 182 9.39 -14.88 -20.90
CA ASP A 182 7.97 -14.73 -21.24
C ASP A 182 7.38 -16.07 -21.73
N GLN A 183 8.09 -16.82 -22.58
CA GLN A 183 7.60 -18.09 -23.11
C GLN A 183 7.35 -19.12 -22.00
N VAL A 184 8.23 -19.17 -20.99
CA VAL A 184 8.08 -20.03 -19.81
C VAL A 184 6.88 -19.57 -18.96
N LEU A 185 6.71 -18.26 -18.80
CA LEU A 185 5.62 -17.71 -18.00
C LEU A 185 4.25 -17.90 -18.66
N GLN A 186 4.14 -17.84 -20.00
CA GLN A 186 2.86 -17.92 -20.71
C GLN A 186 1.98 -19.09 -20.26
N ALA A 187 2.56 -20.29 -20.09
CA ALA A 187 1.81 -21.49 -19.67
C ALA A 187 1.32 -21.41 -18.22
N GLN A 188 2.01 -20.67 -17.36
CA GLN A 188 1.72 -20.57 -15.93
C GLN A 188 0.98 -19.28 -15.54
N LYS A 189 0.75 -18.34 -16.48
CA LYS A 189 0.09 -17.04 -16.20
C LYS A 189 -1.22 -17.18 -15.41
N PRO A 190 -2.15 -18.09 -15.73
CA PRO A 190 -3.37 -18.24 -14.95
C PRO A 190 -3.12 -18.66 -13.50
N LEU A 191 -2.12 -19.52 -13.25
CA LEU A 191 -1.74 -19.95 -11.90
C LEU A 191 -1.08 -18.81 -11.13
N ILE A 192 -0.18 -18.06 -11.77
CA ILE A 192 0.47 -16.87 -11.21
C ILE A 192 -0.58 -15.83 -10.80
N LEU A 193 -1.51 -15.50 -11.70
CA LEU A 193 -2.57 -14.53 -11.42
C LEU A 193 -3.53 -15.01 -10.34
N ARG A 194 -3.81 -16.33 -10.27
CA ARG A 194 -4.62 -16.91 -9.21
C ARG A 194 -3.93 -16.77 -7.84
N ALA A 195 -2.63 -17.06 -7.80
CA ALA A 195 -1.81 -16.93 -6.60
C ALA A 195 -1.74 -15.47 -6.11
N MET A 196 -1.55 -14.53 -7.05
CA MET A 196 -1.62 -13.09 -6.78
C MET A 196 -2.99 -12.67 -6.24
N ALA A 197 -4.09 -13.10 -6.87
CA ALA A 197 -5.44 -12.79 -6.41
C ALA A 197 -5.70 -13.35 -4.99
N ASP A 198 -5.25 -14.57 -4.73
CA ASP A 198 -5.38 -15.19 -3.41
C ASP A 198 -4.64 -14.39 -2.32
N GLN A 199 -3.44 -13.91 -2.63
CA GLN A 199 -2.68 -13.06 -1.72
C GLN A 199 -3.37 -11.71 -1.48
N LEU A 200 -3.92 -11.08 -2.52
CA LEU A 200 -4.67 -9.82 -2.40
C LEU A 200 -5.88 -9.96 -1.45
N HIS A 201 -6.51 -11.13 -1.42
CA HIS A 201 -7.61 -11.43 -0.49
C HIS A 201 -7.15 -11.90 0.90
N GLY A 202 -5.84 -11.98 1.15
CA GLY A 202 -5.26 -12.44 2.41
C GLY A 202 -5.34 -13.95 2.63
N GLY A 203 -5.64 -14.72 1.57
CA GLY A 203 -5.90 -16.16 1.64
C GLY A 203 -7.30 -16.52 2.12
N GLU A 204 -7.62 -17.82 2.02
CA GLU A 204 -8.96 -18.37 2.31
C GLU A 204 -9.47 -18.00 3.71
N SER A 205 -8.63 -18.17 4.75
CA SER A 205 -9.03 -17.93 6.14
C SER A 205 -9.33 -16.46 6.42
N ALA A 206 -8.51 -15.53 5.92
CA ALA A 206 -8.73 -14.10 6.11
C ALA A 206 -9.97 -13.64 5.34
N SER A 207 -10.10 -14.06 4.07
CA SER A 207 -11.26 -13.80 3.24
C SER A 207 -12.56 -14.34 3.87
N TYR A 208 -12.52 -15.53 4.47
CA TYR A 208 -13.66 -16.09 5.20
C TYR A 208 -14.03 -15.26 6.43
N ASN A 209 -13.05 -14.82 7.22
CA ASN A 209 -13.32 -13.98 8.38
C ASN A 209 -13.94 -12.63 7.96
N HIS A 210 -13.41 -11.98 6.92
CA HIS A 210 -14.00 -10.75 6.37
C HIS A 210 -15.42 -10.99 5.84
N PHE A 211 -15.66 -12.14 5.20
CA PHE A 211 -17.00 -12.53 4.78
C PHE A 211 -17.96 -12.63 5.96
N LEU A 212 -17.58 -13.26 7.08
CA LEU A 212 -18.40 -13.35 8.28
C LEU A 212 -18.68 -11.97 8.89
N THR A 213 -17.66 -11.13 9.05
CA THR A 213 -17.81 -9.77 9.60
C THR A 213 -18.73 -8.91 8.73
N SER A 214 -18.53 -8.92 7.41
CA SER A 214 -19.40 -8.16 6.50
C SER A 214 -20.86 -8.66 6.50
N ARG A 215 -21.06 -9.97 6.69
CA ARG A 215 -22.40 -10.56 6.83
C ARG A 215 -23.09 -10.06 8.09
N GLU A 216 -22.37 -9.97 9.21
CA GLU A 216 -22.88 -9.44 10.46
C GLU A 216 -23.33 -7.97 10.32
N THR A 217 -22.50 -7.12 9.70
CA THR A 217 -22.87 -5.72 9.40
C THR A 217 -24.13 -5.60 8.53
N LEU A 218 -24.36 -6.54 7.61
CA LEU A 218 -25.59 -6.56 6.81
C LEU A 218 -26.80 -7.01 7.63
N ILE A 219 -26.63 -7.93 8.58
CA ILE A 219 -27.69 -8.34 9.51
C ILE A 219 -28.09 -7.15 10.39
N GLU A 220 -27.13 -6.41 10.93
CA GLU A 220 -27.37 -5.16 11.66
C GLU A 220 -28.11 -4.15 10.80
N THR A 221 -27.66 -3.92 9.56
CA THR A 221 -28.34 -3.00 8.62
C THR A 221 -29.79 -3.41 8.38
N TYR A 222 -30.06 -4.70 8.25
CA TYR A 222 -31.41 -5.22 8.08
C TYR A 222 -32.27 -4.99 9.34
N ASN A 223 -31.78 -5.42 10.52
CA ASN A 223 -32.53 -5.40 11.77
C ASN A 223 -32.74 -3.99 12.32
N ASP A 224 -31.72 -3.13 12.24
CA ASP A 224 -31.70 -1.85 12.95
C ASP A 224 -32.14 -0.68 12.07
N HIS A 225 -32.13 -0.85 10.75
CA HIS A 225 -32.45 0.23 9.81
C HIS A 225 -33.58 -0.14 8.85
N TYR A 226 -33.48 -1.28 8.15
CA TYR A 226 -34.47 -1.65 7.15
C TYR A 226 -35.81 -2.06 7.78
N VAL A 227 -35.81 -2.97 8.77
CA VAL A 227 -37.02 -3.45 9.42
C VAL A 227 -37.78 -2.30 10.11
N PRO A 228 -37.16 -1.42 10.92
CA PRO A 228 -37.87 -0.31 11.55
C PRO A 228 -38.44 0.67 10.52
N ALA A 229 -37.70 0.97 9.45
CA ALA A 229 -38.19 1.83 8.37
C ALA A 229 -39.39 1.20 7.63
N SER A 230 -39.33 -0.11 7.37
CA SER A 230 -40.41 -0.87 6.74
C SER A 230 -41.65 -0.94 7.63
N ASN A 231 -41.47 -1.18 8.93
CA ASN A 231 -42.58 -1.20 9.89
C ASN A 231 -43.24 0.18 10.00
N ALA A 232 -42.45 1.25 10.14
CA ALA A 232 -42.98 2.62 10.17
C ALA A 232 -43.74 2.99 8.88
N TYR A 233 -43.31 2.45 7.73
CA TYR A 233 -44.03 2.58 6.47
C TYR A 233 -45.39 1.87 6.53
N GLN A 234 -45.43 0.61 6.95
CA GLN A 234 -46.68 -0.17 7.08
C GLN A 234 -47.64 0.43 8.11
N ASP A 235 -47.14 0.87 9.26
CA ASP A 235 -47.95 1.52 10.31
C ASP A 235 -48.61 2.80 9.80
N SER A 236 -47.88 3.57 8.98
CA SER A 236 -48.43 4.79 8.37
C SER A 236 -49.57 4.48 7.38
N LEU A 237 -49.45 3.39 6.62
CA LEU A 237 -50.50 2.92 5.71
C LEU A 237 -51.73 2.39 6.47
N GLY A 238 -51.51 1.60 7.53
CA GLY A 238 -52.58 1.11 8.40
C GLY A 238 -53.33 2.24 9.10
N GLY A 239 -52.64 3.33 9.44
CA GLY A 239 -53.20 4.53 10.07
C GLY A 239 -53.91 5.50 9.13
N ILE A 240 -54.05 5.22 7.83
CA ILE A 240 -54.66 6.14 6.86
C ILE A 240 -56.09 6.51 7.26
N GLY A 241 -56.93 5.55 7.67
CA GLY A 241 -58.32 5.81 8.06
C GLY A 241 -58.44 6.82 9.21
N ALA A 242 -57.69 6.59 10.29
CA ALA A 242 -57.67 7.51 11.43
C ALA A 242 -57.16 8.92 11.05
N ARG A 243 -56.19 9.02 10.14
CA ARG A 243 -55.72 10.31 9.61
C ARG A 243 -56.77 10.98 8.73
N GLN A 244 -57.50 10.23 7.91
CA GLN A 244 -58.60 10.72 7.09
C GLN A 244 -59.71 11.32 7.95
N ASP A 245 -60.17 10.58 8.97
CA ASP A 245 -61.20 11.06 9.90
C ASP A 245 -60.77 12.31 10.65
N LYS A 246 -59.54 12.32 11.17
CA LYS A 246 -58.98 13.50 11.84
C LYS A 246 -58.90 14.71 10.90
N ALA A 247 -58.37 14.52 9.69
CA ALA A 247 -58.23 15.60 8.72
C ALA A 247 -59.59 16.15 8.27
N TRP A 248 -60.61 15.28 8.14
CA TRP A 248 -61.98 15.68 7.83
C TRP A 248 -62.60 16.46 9.00
N ASN A 249 -62.49 15.98 10.23
CA ASN A 249 -62.97 16.70 11.42
C ASN A 249 -62.31 18.08 11.58
N ASP A 250 -61.01 18.16 11.34
CA ASP A 250 -60.26 19.42 11.33
C ASP A 250 -60.75 20.37 10.23
N TYR A 251 -61.12 19.85 9.06
CA TYR A 251 -61.74 20.61 7.98
C TYR A 251 -63.13 21.12 8.36
N LEU A 252 -64.00 20.27 8.93
CA LEU A 252 -65.33 20.66 9.42
C LEU A 252 -65.25 21.77 10.46
N ALA A 253 -64.34 21.65 11.44
CA ALA A 253 -64.15 22.66 12.47
C ALA A 253 -63.76 24.03 11.88
N ARG A 254 -63.02 24.05 10.76
CA ARG A 254 -62.63 25.29 10.07
C ARG A 254 -63.77 25.89 9.25
N LEU A 255 -64.57 25.08 8.59
CA LEU A 255 -65.77 25.57 7.90
C LEU A 255 -66.75 26.21 8.89
N ARG A 256 -66.96 25.58 10.05
CA ARG A 256 -67.78 26.14 11.14
C ARG A 256 -67.30 27.51 11.62
N LYS A 257 -65.98 27.72 11.73
CA LYS A 257 -65.39 29.04 12.06
C LYS A 257 -65.68 30.11 11.01
N ARG A 258 -66.02 29.73 9.78
CA ARG A 258 -66.43 30.61 8.68
C ARG A 258 -67.95 30.69 8.52
N GLY A 259 -68.73 30.06 9.42
CA GLY A 259 -70.19 30.07 9.38
C GLY A 259 -70.79 29.20 8.27
N VAL A 260 -70.03 28.28 7.69
CA VAL A 260 -70.48 27.38 6.60
C VAL A 260 -70.29 25.91 6.98
N ASP A 261 -70.97 25.03 6.26
CA ASP A 261 -70.94 23.57 6.35
C ASP A 261 -70.58 22.99 4.96
N PRO A 262 -69.94 21.80 4.84
CA PRO A 262 -69.60 21.21 3.54
C PRO A 262 -70.70 21.22 2.49
N ASP A 263 -71.96 21.03 2.91
CA ASP A 263 -73.09 20.92 1.98
C ASP A 263 -73.66 22.28 1.55
N ASN A 264 -73.22 23.39 2.16
CA ASN A 264 -73.80 24.72 1.93
C ASN A 264 -72.77 25.81 1.58
N VAL A 265 -71.55 25.43 1.20
CA VAL A 265 -70.49 26.38 0.84
C VAL A 265 -70.88 27.17 -0.43
N PRO A 266 -70.95 28.52 -0.39
CA PRO A 266 -71.25 29.30 -1.59
C PRO A 266 -70.15 29.16 -2.66
N PRO A 267 -70.49 29.02 -3.97
CA PRO A 267 -69.54 28.80 -5.05
C PRO A 267 -68.37 29.80 -5.10
N ALA A 268 -68.61 31.06 -4.72
CA ALA A 268 -67.60 32.11 -4.66
C ALA A 268 -66.41 31.76 -3.74
N TYR A 269 -66.63 30.95 -2.69
CA TYR A 269 -65.60 30.58 -1.70
C TYR A 269 -64.86 29.27 -2.03
N TRP A 270 -65.29 28.52 -3.04
CA TRP A 270 -64.75 27.18 -3.33
C TRP A 270 -63.25 27.22 -3.68
N SER A 271 -62.83 28.23 -4.45
CA SER A 271 -61.42 28.41 -4.83
C SER A 271 -60.53 28.61 -3.61
N ASP A 272 -60.96 29.44 -2.65
CA ASP A 272 -60.19 29.78 -1.46
C ASP A 272 -60.16 28.63 -0.45
N ILE A 273 -61.25 27.87 -0.34
CA ILE A 273 -61.29 26.64 0.47
C ILE A 273 -60.33 25.60 -0.12
N ARG A 274 -60.34 25.37 -1.43
CA ARG A 274 -59.37 24.49 -2.10
C ARG A 274 -57.93 24.92 -1.85
N LYS A 275 -57.63 26.21 -1.92
CA LYS A 275 -56.30 26.75 -1.60
C LYS A 275 -55.91 26.48 -0.14
N ASP A 276 -56.81 26.70 0.82
CA ASP A 276 -56.53 26.44 2.25
C ASP A 276 -56.28 24.95 2.50
N VAL A 277 -57.10 24.07 1.93
CA VAL A 277 -56.95 22.61 2.04
C VAL A 277 -55.60 22.14 1.46
N ARG A 278 -55.22 22.63 0.26
CA ARG A 278 -53.91 22.32 -0.34
C ARG A 278 -52.74 22.88 0.45
N LYS A 279 -52.86 24.11 0.96
CA LYS A 279 -51.82 24.75 1.80
C LYS A 279 -51.53 23.93 3.08
N ARG A 280 -52.50 23.14 3.53
CA ARG A 280 -52.38 22.26 4.69
C ARG A 280 -51.91 20.85 4.35
N GLY A 281 -51.50 20.60 3.11
CA GLY A 281 -50.90 19.34 2.69
C GLY A 281 -51.88 18.32 2.12
N VAL A 282 -53.18 18.65 1.96
CA VAL A 282 -54.17 17.76 1.33
C VAL A 282 -54.39 18.18 -0.12
N ASN A 283 -53.82 17.42 -1.06
CA ASN A 283 -53.74 17.84 -2.45
C ASN A 283 -54.99 17.45 -3.26
N VAL A 284 -56.13 18.07 -2.94
CA VAL A 284 -57.43 17.84 -3.62
C VAL A 284 -57.44 18.32 -5.07
N ALA A 285 -58.25 17.68 -5.93
CA ALA A 285 -58.40 18.00 -7.35
C ALA A 285 -58.80 19.47 -7.60
N LYS A 286 -58.47 20.02 -8.78
CA LYS A 286 -58.69 21.45 -9.11
C LYS A 286 -60.16 21.87 -9.01
N ASP A 287 -61.03 20.95 -9.35
CA ASP A 287 -62.48 21.00 -9.39
C ASP A 287 -63.15 20.34 -8.18
N TRP A 288 -62.39 19.90 -7.17
CA TRP A 288 -62.93 19.25 -5.97
C TRP A 288 -64.02 20.09 -5.31
N ASP A 289 -65.16 19.45 -5.04
CA ASP A 289 -66.31 20.00 -4.34
C ASP A 289 -66.04 20.01 -2.82
N PRO A 290 -66.22 21.15 -2.11
CA PRO A 290 -66.10 21.22 -0.65
C PRO A 290 -66.92 20.19 0.15
N GLY A 291 -68.01 19.66 -0.43
CA GLY A 291 -68.84 18.58 0.13
C GLY A 291 -68.36 17.16 -0.20
N ASP A 292 -67.45 16.97 -1.17
CA ASP A 292 -66.96 15.65 -1.59
C ASP A 292 -65.97 15.07 -0.58
N ARG A 293 -66.51 14.46 0.48
CA ARG A 293 -65.73 13.75 1.49
C ARG A 293 -64.86 12.64 0.88
N ALA A 294 -65.39 11.86 -0.06
CA ALA A 294 -64.65 10.74 -0.65
C ALA A 294 -63.42 11.23 -1.45
N GLY A 295 -63.56 12.32 -2.20
CA GLY A 295 -62.44 12.97 -2.89
C GLY A 295 -61.40 13.54 -1.94
N PHE A 296 -61.82 14.12 -0.82
CA PHE A 296 -60.92 14.61 0.22
C PHE A 296 -60.14 13.46 0.87
N GLU A 297 -60.81 12.39 1.29
CA GLU A 297 -60.18 11.24 1.92
C GLU A 297 -59.20 10.53 0.99
N ARG A 298 -59.54 10.41 -0.31
CA ARG A 298 -58.60 9.92 -1.33
C ARG A 298 -57.35 10.79 -1.41
N ALA A 299 -57.50 12.12 -1.42
CA ALA A 299 -56.38 13.05 -1.46
C ALA A 299 -55.48 12.93 -0.20
N VAL A 300 -56.07 12.81 0.99
CA VAL A 300 -55.33 12.56 2.24
C VAL A 300 -54.55 11.25 2.15
N GLY A 301 -55.19 10.16 1.70
CA GLY A 301 -54.55 8.85 1.57
C GLY A 301 -53.36 8.87 0.61
N LEU A 302 -53.47 9.58 -0.52
CA LEU A 302 -52.38 9.77 -1.47
C LEU A 302 -51.22 10.57 -0.86
N SER A 303 -51.51 11.63 -0.11
CA SER A 303 -50.49 12.43 0.56
C SER A 303 -49.74 11.62 1.62
N VAL A 304 -50.44 10.83 2.44
CA VAL A 304 -49.82 9.95 3.45
C VAL A 304 -48.90 8.93 2.78
N ARG A 305 -49.37 8.25 1.71
CA ARG A 305 -48.56 7.30 0.94
C ARG A 305 -47.29 7.95 0.38
N SER A 306 -47.44 9.10 -0.27
CA SER A 306 -46.30 9.82 -0.86
C SER A 306 -45.26 10.24 0.19
N GLU A 307 -45.70 10.70 1.36
CA GLU A 307 -44.81 11.10 2.46
C GLU A 307 -44.10 9.87 3.05
N SER A 308 -44.84 8.78 3.28
CA SER A 308 -44.29 7.51 3.77
C SER A 308 -43.29 6.90 2.79
N ASP A 309 -43.60 6.89 1.49
CA ASP A 309 -42.68 6.43 0.45
C ASP A 309 -41.38 7.24 0.43
N LYS A 310 -41.49 8.56 0.56
CA LYS A 310 -40.32 9.45 0.60
C LYS A 310 -39.47 9.16 1.83
N ARG A 311 -40.08 9.12 3.00
CA ARG A 311 -39.39 8.87 4.28
C ARG A 311 -38.72 7.50 4.31
N PHE A 312 -39.39 6.46 3.82
CA PHE A 312 -38.83 5.12 3.71
C PHE A 312 -37.63 5.09 2.77
N ARG A 313 -37.78 5.64 1.55
CA ARG A 313 -36.69 5.70 0.57
C ARG A 313 -35.47 6.44 1.08
N GLU A 314 -35.66 7.61 1.69
CA GLU A 314 -34.57 8.40 2.28
C GLU A 314 -33.91 7.68 3.47
N GLY A 315 -34.67 6.98 4.29
CA GLY A 315 -34.16 6.20 5.42
C GLY A 315 -33.27 5.05 4.95
N VAL A 316 -33.74 4.27 3.97
CA VAL A 316 -33.03 3.10 3.44
C VAL A 316 -31.83 3.50 2.60
N ALA A 317 -31.96 4.53 1.75
CA ALA A 317 -30.90 4.97 0.85
C ALA A 317 -29.60 5.39 1.58
N LYS A 318 -29.72 5.93 2.80
CA LYS A 318 -28.56 6.29 3.65
C LYS A 318 -27.64 5.10 3.93
N HIS A 319 -28.20 3.90 4.03
CA HIS A 319 -27.45 2.70 4.36
C HIS A 319 -27.14 1.83 3.14
N LEU A 320 -27.59 2.20 1.94
CA LEU A 320 -27.42 1.42 0.70
C LEU A 320 -26.83 2.24 -0.45
N ASP A 321 -25.88 3.13 -0.14
CA ASP A 321 -25.13 3.92 -1.12
C ASP A 321 -26.07 4.75 -2.04
N GLY A 322 -27.16 5.29 -1.47
CA GLY A 322 -28.14 6.09 -2.19
C GLY A 322 -29.21 5.29 -2.95
N ASN A 323 -29.15 3.95 -2.93
CA ASN A 323 -30.09 3.10 -3.66
C ASN A 323 -31.38 2.83 -2.88
N SER A 324 -32.47 2.65 -3.62
CA SER A 324 -33.79 2.33 -3.06
C SER A 324 -34.03 0.83 -3.02
N LEU A 325 -34.79 0.39 -2.01
CA LEU A 325 -35.42 -0.93 -1.95
C LEU A 325 -36.95 -0.77 -1.84
N PRO A 326 -37.75 -1.79 -2.14
CA PRO A 326 -39.14 -1.83 -1.71
C PRO A 326 -39.27 -2.12 -0.20
N PRO A 327 -40.34 -1.69 0.47
CA PRO A 327 -40.64 -2.07 1.85
C PRO A 327 -41.16 -3.51 1.94
N GLY A 328 -41.11 -4.10 3.13
CA GLY A 328 -41.71 -5.40 3.44
C GLY A 328 -40.91 -6.63 2.99
N LEU A 329 -39.63 -6.48 2.61
CA LEU A 329 -38.78 -7.62 2.30
C LEU A 329 -38.43 -8.39 3.58
N GLY A 330 -38.68 -9.70 3.58
CA GLY A 330 -38.08 -10.59 4.57
C GLY A 330 -36.56 -10.70 4.38
N MET A 331 -35.87 -11.22 5.40
CA MET A 331 -34.40 -11.27 5.43
C MET A 331 -33.80 -11.90 4.17
N GLY A 332 -34.24 -13.09 3.76
CA GLY A 332 -33.74 -13.74 2.55
C GLY A 332 -33.91 -12.90 1.28
N ALA A 333 -35.04 -12.21 1.13
CA ALA A 333 -35.30 -11.34 -0.02
C ALA A 333 -34.50 -10.04 0.03
N PHE A 334 -34.26 -9.48 1.22
CA PHE A 334 -33.37 -8.33 1.42
C PHE A 334 -31.94 -8.67 1.01
N PHE A 335 -31.38 -9.75 1.57
CA PHE A 335 -30.01 -10.16 1.28
C PHE A 335 -29.84 -10.62 -0.18
N GLY A 336 -30.87 -11.24 -0.78
CA GLY A 336 -30.87 -11.63 -2.18
C GLY A 336 -31.05 -10.47 -3.16
N HIS A 337 -31.40 -9.27 -2.69
CA HIS A 337 -31.67 -8.14 -3.57
C HIS A 337 -30.39 -7.63 -4.26
N ALA A 338 -30.47 -7.31 -5.55
CA ALA A 338 -29.31 -6.94 -6.38
C ALA A 338 -28.50 -5.76 -5.81
N VAL A 339 -29.18 -4.75 -5.26
CA VAL A 339 -28.55 -3.59 -4.57
C VAL A 339 -27.73 -4.03 -3.36
N VAL A 340 -28.28 -4.91 -2.52
CA VAL A 340 -27.62 -5.39 -1.30
C VAL A 340 -26.44 -6.28 -1.68
N GLN A 341 -26.61 -7.18 -2.64
CA GLN A 341 -25.55 -8.03 -3.18
C GLN A 341 -24.40 -7.24 -3.82
N ALA A 342 -24.71 -6.16 -4.55
CA ALA A 342 -23.68 -5.28 -5.12
C ALA A 342 -22.89 -4.56 -4.03
N LYS A 343 -23.58 -4.03 -3.01
CA LYS A 343 -22.92 -3.42 -1.84
C LYS A 343 -22.06 -4.43 -1.07
N TRP A 344 -22.56 -5.65 -0.88
CA TRP A 344 -21.83 -6.70 -0.15
C TRP A 344 -20.55 -7.14 -0.86
N ARG A 345 -20.62 -7.37 -2.19
CA ARG A 345 -19.42 -7.64 -2.99
C ARG A 345 -18.42 -6.48 -2.92
N LYS A 346 -18.91 -5.24 -2.96
CA LYS A 346 -18.07 -4.04 -2.84
C LYS A 346 -17.37 -3.96 -1.48
N SER A 347 -18.04 -4.26 -0.37
CA SER A 347 -17.42 -4.27 0.97
C SER A 347 -16.38 -5.37 1.15
N LEU A 348 -16.47 -6.43 0.34
CA LEU A 348 -15.52 -7.55 0.33
C LEU A 348 -14.42 -7.39 -0.72
N HIS A 349 -14.39 -6.28 -1.46
CA HIS A 349 -13.48 -6.07 -2.59
C HIS A 349 -13.62 -7.09 -3.73
N TYR A 350 -14.74 -7.78 -3.85
CA TYR A 350 -15.05 -8.73 -4.94
C TYR A 350 -15.57 -8.02 -6.19
N LYS A 351 -14.81 -7.03 -6.68
CA LYS A 351 -15.23 -6.10 -7.74
C LYS A 351 -15.49 -6.80 -9.08
N ASN A 352 -14.73 -7.85 -9.37
CA ASN A 352 -14.81 -8.58 -10.64
C ASN A 352 -15.86 -9.71 -10.62
N SER A 353 -16.33 -10.10 -9.45
CA SER A 353 -17.29 -11.19 -9.30
C SER A 353 -18.71 -10.71 -9.57
N SER A 354 -19.51 -11.46 -10.32
CA SER A 354 -20.92 -11.12 -10.61
C SER A 354 -21.94 -12.06 -9.97
N PHE A 355 -21.48 -13.14 -9.32
CA PHE A 355 -22.36 -14.12 -8.68
C PHE A 355 -22.97 -13.59 -7.37
N ALA A 356 -24.12 -14.14 -6.99
CA ALA A 356 -24.76 -13.81 -5.72
C ALA A 356 -24.04 -14.50 -4.56
N LEU A 357 -23.70 -13.73 -3.53
CA LEU A 357 -23.11 -14.23 -2.29
C LEU A 357 -24.16 -15.02 -1.49
N PRO A 358 -23.78 -16.17 -0.90
CA PRO A 358 -24.70 -17.01 -0.15
C PRO A 358 -25.16 -16.28 1.12
N VAL A 359 -26.47 -16.22 1.30
CA VAL A 359 -27.11 -15.59 2.47
C VAL A 359 -27.07 -16.53 3.68
N GLU A 360 -27.38 -17.79 3.42
CA GLU A 360 -27.40 -18.88 4.39
C GLU A 360 -26.10 -19.65 4.34
N LEU A 361 -25.57 -19.96 5.52
CA LEU A 361 -24.39 -20.80 5.68
C LEU A 361 -24.82 -22.14 6.27
N PRO A 362 -24.17 -23.24 5.87
CA PRO A 362 -24.36 -24.52 6.55
C PRO A 362 -23.83 -24.44 8.00
N PRO A 363 -24.05 -25.49 8.82
CA PRO A 363 -23.52 -25.54 10.18
C PRO A 363 -22.02 -25.18 10.25
N GLN A 364 -21.60 -24.58 11.37
CA GLN A 364 -20.27 -23.97 11.53
C GLN A 364 -19.10 -24.87 11.11
N ALA A 365 -19.21 -26.19 11.35
CA ALA A 365 -18.18 -27.17 10.95
C ALA A 365 -17.99 -27.29 9.42
N GLN A 366 -19.03 -27.02 8.62
CA GLN A 366 -19.01 -27.13 7.16
C GLN A 366 -18.90 -25.77 6.45
N ALA A 367 -19.17 -24.67 7.17
CA ALA A 367 -19.21 -23.33 6.61
C ALA A 367 -17.91 -22.87 5.93
N PRO A 368 -16.69 -23.12 6.47
CA PRO A 368 -15.45 -22.74 5.80
C PRO A 368 -15.27 -23.45 4.44
N HIS A 369 -15.47 -24.77 4.40
CA HIS A 369 -15.35 -25.54 3.15
C HIS A 369 -16.42 -25.15 2.13
N PHE A 370 -17.65 -24.90 2.59
CA PHE A 370 -18.71 -24.37 1.75
C PHE A 370 -18.34 -23.01 1.15
N PHE A 371 -17.88 -22.07 1.98
CA PHE A 371 -17.42 -20.75 1.55
C PHE A 371 -16.31 -20.86 0.50
N ASN A 372 -15.29 -21.68 0.77
CA ASN A 372 -14.18 -21.86 -0.15
C ASN A 372 -14.67 -22.28 -1.54
N ARG A 373 -15.47 -23.34 -1.61
CA ARG A 373 -15.95 -23.91 -2.87
C ARG A 373 -16.95 -23.00 -3.59
N THR A 374 -17.84 -22.32 -2.87
CA THR A 374 -18.97 -21.59 -3.48
C THR A 374 -18.69 -20.11 -3.73
N VAL A 375 -17.78 -19.53 -2.93
CA VAL A 375 -17.43 -18.11 -2.98
C VAL A 375 -15.97 -17.96 -3.37
N TYR A 376 -15.03 -18.39 -2.51
CA TYR A 376 -13.63 -18.01 -2.62
C TYR A 376 -12.99 -18.44 -3.95
N GLN A 377 -13.12 -19.71 -4.34
CA GLN A 377 -12.55 -20.18 -5.61
C GLN A 377 -13.15 -19.47 -6.83
N ARG A 378 -14.44 -19.10 -6.78
CA ARG A 378 -15.09 -18.32 -7.84
C ARG A 378 -14.60 -16.88 -7.89
N VAL A 379 -14.35 -16.25 -6.75
CA VAL A 379 -13.73 -14.92 -6.71
C VAL A 379 -12.38 -14.97 -7.41
N LEU A 380 -11.53 -15.94 -7.07
CA LEU A 380 -10.24 -16.13 -7.71
C LEU A 380 -10.37 -16.38 -9.22
N ASP A 381 -11.31 -17.22 -9.65
CA ASP A 381 -11.57 -17.48 -11.08
C ASP A 381 -11.99 -16.20 -11.83
N ASP A 382 -12.87 -15.39 -11.23
CA ASP A 382 -13.36 -14.15 -11.82
C ASP A 382 -12.26 -13.08 -11.87
N ASP A 383 -11.41 -12.98 -10.84
CA ASP A 383 -10.26 -12.08 -10.81
C ASP A 383 -9.22 -12.45 -11.87
N VAL A 384 -8.91 -13.76 -12.02
CA VAL A 384 -8.04 -14.24 -13.10
C VAL A 384 -8.66 -13.94 -14.46
N ARG A 385 -9.96 -14.19 -14.66
CA ARG A 385 -10.64 -13.92 -15.93
C ARG A 385 -10.62 -12.43 -16.28
N ALA A 386 -10.78 -11.56 -15.29
CA ALA A 386 -10.78 -10.11 -15.47
C ALA A 386 -9.38 -9.56 -15.78
N THR A 387 -8.34 -10.10 -15.15
CA THR A 387 -6.97 -9.58 -15.25
C THR A 387 -6.15 -10.21 -16.38
N LEU A 388 -6.36 -11.49 -16.69
CA LEU A 388 -5.58 -12.23 -17.70
C LEU A 388 -5.46 -11.53 -19.06
N PRO A 389 -6.49 -10.89 -19.62
CA PRO A 389 -6.36 -10.17 -20.89
C PRO A 389 -5.34 -9.03 -20.85
N GLN A 390 -5.08 -8.44 -19.68
CA GLN A 390 -4.10 -7.37 -19.51
C GLN A 390 -2.67 -7.91 -19.48
N TYR A 391 -2.45 -9.06 -18.85
CA TYR A 391 -1.14 -9.74 -18.75
C TYR A 391 -0.76 -10.55 -20.01
N THR A 392 -1.72 -10.75 -20.90
CA THR A 392 -1.53 -11.37 -22.22
C THR A 392 -1.72 -10.38 -23.37
N ALA A 393 -1.87 -9.09 -23.06
CA ALA A 393 -2.05 -8.05 -24.06
C ALA A 393 -0.82 -7.92 -24.98
N PRO A 394 -1.00 -7.50 -26.26
CA PRO A 394 0.13 -7.30 -27.16
C PRO A 394 1.14 -6.29 -26.61
N VAL A 395 2.43 -6.59 -26.76
CA VAL A 395 3.54 -5.73 -26.28
C VAL A 395 3.39 -4.28 -26.75
N ALA A 396 2.94 -4.06 -27.99
CA ALA A 396 2.70 -2.73 -28.54
C ALA A 396 1.74 -1.85 -27.69
N THR A 397 0.87 -2.45 -26.89
CA THR A 397 -0.03 -1.71 -25.99
C THR A 397 0.68 -1.09 -24.77
N PHE A 398 1.92 -1.51 -24.48
CA PHE A 398 2.78 -1.00 -23.42
C PHE A 398 3.75 0.10 -23.90
N ALA A 399 3.76 0.39 -25.21
CA ALA A 399 4.49 1.53 -25.77
C ALA A 399 3.91 2.86 -25.26
N ASP A 400 4.68 3.94 -25.40
CA ASP A 400 4.25 5.28 -24.98
C ASP A 400 2.90 5.68 -25.60
N GLY A 401 1.94 6.07 -24.75
CA GLY A 401 0.58 6.43 -25.17
C GLY A 401 -0.34 5.25 -25.45
N GLY A 402 0.13 4.01 -25.31
CA GLY A 402 -0.68 2.79 -25.41
C GLY A 402 -1.57 2.57 -24.18
N LYS A 403 -2.60 1.72 -24.33
CA LYS A 403 -3.59 1.42 -23.27
C LYS A 403 -2.97 0.90 -21.96
N ASN A 404 -1.85 0.19 -22.04
CA ASN A 404 -1.15 -0.40 -20.89
C ASN A 404 0.18 0.32 -20.57
N SER A 405 0.41 1.52 -21.13
CA SER A 405 1.62 2.30 -20.92
C SER A 405 1.89 2.56 -19.43
N ASP A 406 0.88 3.02 -18.69
CA ASP A 406 1.04 3.38 -17.28
C ASP A 406 1.28 2.15 -16.40
N LEU A 407 0.49 1.10 -16.58
CA LEU A 407 0.72 -0.18 -15.90
C LEU A 407 2.15 -0.69 -16.08
N GLY A 408 2.66 -0.65 -17.32
CA GLY A 408 4.01 -1.09 -17.63
C GLY A 408 5.10 -0.24 -16.97
N ARG A 409 4.92 1.09 -16.94
CA ARG A 409 5.84 2.02 -16.28
C ARG A 409 5.84 1.85 -14.77
N ASP A 410 4.65 1.72 -14.17
CA ASP A 410 4.48 1.53 -12.73
C ASP A 410 5.04 0.17 -12.30
N SER A 411 4.80 -0.87 -13.09
CA SER A 411 5.40 -2.20 -12.86
C SER A 411 6.93 -2.12 -12.91
N LEU A 412 7.50 -1.44 -13.91
CA LEU A 412 8.95 -1.29 -14.02
C LEU A 412 9.53 -0.47 -12.85
N ARG A 413 8.83 0.57 -12.40
CA ARG A 413 9.21 1.33 -11.21
C ARG A 413 9.21 0.43 -9.97
N ALA A 414 8.14 -0.34 -9.77
CA ALA A 414 8.00 -1.28 -8.66
C ALA A 414 9.10 -2.35 -8.62
N LEU A 415 9.64 -2.74 -9.78
CA LEU A 415 10.77 -3.68 -9.85
C LEU A 415 12.13 -3.03 -9.65
N ALA A 416 12.32 -1.80 -10.14
CA ALA A 416 13.63 -1.15 -10.15
C ALA A 416 13.94 -0.44 -8.82
N VAL A 417 12.94 0.24 -8.22
CA VAL A 417 13.13 1.06 -7.03
C VAL A 417 13.66 0.24 -5.85
N PRO A 418 13.03 -0.89 -5.48
CA PRO A 418 13.45 -1.63 -4.30
C PRO A 418 14.90 -2.13 -4.27
N PRO A 419 15.42 -2.82 -5.31
CA PRO A 419 16.80 -3.30 -5.30
C PRO A 419 17.81 -2.13 -5.34
N ILE A 420 17.48 -1.03 -6.00
CA ILE A 420 18.31 0.20 -6.00
C ILE A 420 18.37 0.80 -4.59
N ALA A 421 17.22 0.95 -3.94
CA ALA A 421 17.13 1.46 -2.57
C ALA A 421 17.88 0.56 -1.59
N LEU A 422 17.73 -0.76 -1.70
CA LEU A 422 18.43 -1.74 -0.87
C LEU A 422 19.95 -1.64 -1.07
N GLY A 423 20.41 -1.51 -2.32
CA GLY A 423 21.82 -1.33 -2.65
C GLY A 423 22.40 -0.05 -2.04
N PHE A 424 21.73 1.09 -2.21
CA PHE A 424 22.19 2.36 -1.63
C PHE A 424 22.17 2.33 -0.10
N SER A 425 21.14 1.74 0.51
CA SER A 425 21.03 1.61 1.97
C SER A 425 22.20 0.80 2.55
N ILE A 426 22.51 -0.38 1.99
CA ILE A 426 23.60 -1.23 2.49
C ILE A 426 24.95 -0.54 2.31
N VAL A 427 25.23 0.03 1.14
CA VAL A 427 26.49 0.73 0.88
C VAL A 427 26.61 1.96 1.80
N GLY A 428 25.55 2.73 1.97
CA GLY A 428 25.48 3.88 2.86
C GLY A 428 25.73 3.51 4.32
N ALA A 429 25.09 2.44 4.81
CA ALA A 429 25.29 1.90 6.15
C ALA A 429 26.74 1.45 6.36
N LEU A 430 27.34 0.72 5.42
CA LEU A 430 28.74 0.28 5.52
C LEU A 430 29.73 1.46 5.52
N ILE A 431 29.52 2.45 4.66
CA ILE A 431 30.33 3.68 4.64
C ILE A 431 30.30 4.37 6.00
N HIS A 432 29.12 4.51 6.59
CA HIS A 432 28.94 5.17 7.88
C HIS A 432 29.46 4.31 9.03
N LEU A 433 29.38 2.99 8.95
CA LEU A 433 29.96 2.06 9.92
C LEU A 433 31.50 2.16 9.94
N VAL A 434 32.14 2.11 8.77
CA VAL A 434 33.59 2.31 8.64
C VAL A 434 33.99 3.68 9.18
N LYS A 435 33.26 4.73 8.80
CA LYS A 435 33.50 6.10 9.26
C LYS A 435 33.35 6.25 10.78
N LEU A 436 32.31 5.67 11.37
CA LEU A 436 32.09 5.64 12.82
C LEU A 436 33.24 4.93 13.53
N THR A 437 33.64 3.77 13.01
CA THR A 437 34.78 3.00 13.53
C THR A 437 36.05 3.84 13.55
N LEU A 438 36.33 4.58 12.47
CA LEU A 438 37.47 5.49 12.41
C LEU A 438 37.37 6.64 13.42
N PHE A 439 36.18 7.18 13.69
CA PHE A 439 36.01 8.18 14.74
C PHE A 439 36.23 7.58 16.13
N VAL A 440 35.72 6.38 16.39
CA VAL A 440 35.97 5.66 17.65
C VAL A 440 37.46 5.40 17.85
N ILE A 441 38.18 4.95 16.81
CA ILE A 441 39.64 4.77 16.85
C ILE A 441 40.35 6.10 17.13
N GLN A 442 39.94 7.19 16.50
CA GLN A 442 40.52 8.51 16.77
C GLN A 442 40.27 8.95 18.22
N LEU A 443 39.08 8.73 18.76
CA LEU A 443 38.74 9.09 20.14
C LEU A 443 39.48 8.21 21.15
N ALA A 444 39.58 6.90 20.92
CA ALA A 444 40.26 5.96 21.81
C ALA A 444 41.79 6.09 21.73
N CYS A 445 42.34 6.09 20.53
CA CYS A 445 43.78 5.95 20.30
C CYS A 445 44.49 7.23 19.85
N ALA A 446 43.78 8.34 19.64
CA ALA A 446 44.33 9.58 19.07
C ALA A 446 45.07 9.33 17.74
N TRP A 447 44.55 8.42 16.93
CA TRP A 447 45.17 7.96 15.69
C TRP A 447 44.18 8.00 14.54
N GLY A 448 44.63 8.38 13.34
CA GLY A 448 43.75 8.46 12.17
C GLY A 448 44.47 8.84 10.88
N PHE A 449 43.69 9.07 9.82
CA PHE A 449 44.21 9.49 8.52
C PHE A 449 44.87 10.86 8.60
N LEU A 450 46.06 10.99 8.02
CA LEU A 450 46.77 12.27 7.96
C LEU A 450 46.18 13.21 6.89
N SER A 451 45.63 12.65 5.82
CA SER A 451 44.99 13.41 4.73
C SER A 451 43.48 13.16 4.68
N GLY A 452 42.71 14.25 4.70
CA GLY A 452 41.26 14.20 4.50
C GLY A 452 40.83 13.69 3.12
N ILE A 453 41.60 13.99 2.07
CA ILE A 453 41.31 13.54 0.70
C ILE A 453 41.45 12.01 0.62
N VAL A 454 42.60 11.48 1.01
CA VAL A 454 42.85 10.04 1.16
C VAL A 454 41.76 9.35 1.99
N LYS A 455 41.39 9.90 3.16
CA LYS A 455 40.27 9.37 3.96
C LYS A 455 38.96 9.30 3.16
N GLY A 456 38.66 10.33 2.37
CA GLY A 456 37.47 10.41 1.52
C GLY A 456 37.39 9.32 0.45
N PHE A 457 38.52 8.85 -0.07
CA PHE A 457 38.56 7.71 -1.02
C PHE A 457 38.62 6.35 -0.32
N CYS A 458 39.41 6.23 0.74
CA CYS A 458 39.61 4.96 1.43
C CYS A 458 38.34 4.47 2.15
N VAL A 459 37.51 5.38 2.69
CA VAL A 459 36.30 4.96 3.43
C VAL A 459 35.28 4.26 2.51
N PRO A 460 34.86 4.84 1.36
CA PRO A 460 33.99 4.14 0.41
C PRO A 460 34.63 2.88 -0.16
N ALA A 461 35.93 2.91 -0.48
CA ALA A 461 36.63 1.74 -1.02
C ALA A 461 36.65 0.58 -0.01
N LEU A 462 36.89 0.86 1.28
CA LEU A 462 36.85 -0.16 2.33
C LEU A 462 35.43 -0.68 2.55
N ALA A 463 34.41 0.17 2.49
CA ALA A 463 33.02 -0.26 2.60
C ALA A 463 32.64 -1.22 1.45
N LEU A 464 33.01 -0.91 0.21
CA LEU A 464 32.79 -1.80 -0.93
C LEU A 464 33.58 -3.10 -0.83
N LEU A 465 34.81 -3.05 -0.31
CA LEU A 465 35.62 -4.25 -0.07
C LEU A 465 34.99 -5.14 1.02
N LEU A 466 34.48 -4.54 2.10
CA LEU A 466 33.76 -5.28 3.14
C LEU A 466 32.49 -5.95 2.60
N LEU A 467 31.74 -5.25 1.74
CA LEU A 467 30.61 -5.85 1.04
C LEU A 467 31.07 -7.00 0.13
N ALA A 468 32.11 -6.78 -0.67
CA ALA A 468 32.65 -7.78 -1.60
C ALA A 468 33.07 -9.09 -0.90
N VAL A 469 33.58 -9.02 0.33
CA VAL A 469 33.93 -10.23 1.11
C VAL A 469 32.73 -11.17 1.26
N PHE A 470 31.51 -10.65 1.43
CA PHE A 470 30.29 -11.47 1.56
C PHE A 470 29.98 -12.30 0.32
N HIS A 471 30.48 -11.95 -0.86
CA HIS A 471 30.36 -12.80 -2.04
C HIS A 471 30.96 -14.20 -1.82
N PHE A 472 32.03 -14.28 -1.03
CA PHE A 472 32.76 -15.53 -0.79
C PHE A 472 32.30 -16.28 0.47
N ILE A 473 31.41 -15.70 1.27
CA ILE A 473 30.91 -16.33 2.50
C ILE A 473 29.58 -17.03 2.17
N PRO A 474 29.51 -18.36 2.18
CA PRO A 474 28.34 -19.10 1.69
C PRO A 474 27.22 -19.16 2.73
N THR A 475 26.70 -18.00 3.16
CA THR A 475 25.65 -17.87 4.20
C THR A 475 24.24 -18.17 3.71
N SER A 476 23.98 -18.14 2.39
CA SER A 476 22.64 -18.27 1.80
C SER A 476 22.49 -19.62 1.09
N GLU A 477 21.34 -20.26 1.30
CA GLU A 477 20.96 -21.48 0.59
C GLU A 477 20.41 -21.20 -0.80
N ILE A 478 19.88 -19.98 -1.02
CA ILE A 478 19.25 -19.57 -2.28
C ILE A 478 20.28 -19.42 -3.39
N THR A 479 21.44 -18.84 -3.06
CA THR A 479 22.55 -18.66 -4.03
C THR A 479 23.21 -19.98 -4.47
N ARG A 480 22.75 -21.11 -3.93
CA ARG A 480 23.17 -22.47 -4.34
C ARG A 480 22.14 -23.17 -5.22
N GLN A 481 20.99 -22.55 -5.45
CA GLN A 481 19.93 -23.13 -6.26
C GLN A 481 20.26 -22.97 -7.76
N PRO A 482 20.00 -23.99 -8.59
CA PRO A 482 20.26 -23.93 -10.04
C PRO A 482 19.63 -22.71 -10.71
N LEU A 483 18.42 -22.33 -10.29
CA LEU A 483 17.72 -21.17 -10.84
C LEU A 483 18.47 -19.85 -10.55
N TYR A 484 19.06 -19.71 -9.36
CA TYR A 484 19.86 -18.51 -9.05
C TYR A 484 21.08 -18.43 -9.95
N ASP A 485 21.83 -19.52 -10.10
CA ASP A 485 23.02 -19.57 -10.95
C ASP A 485 22.69 -19.25 -12.42
N TYR A 486 21.54 -19.74 -12.92
CA TYR A 486 21.03 -19.42 -14.25
C TYR A 486 20.83 -17.90 -14.44
N PHE A 487 20.18 -17.25 -13.48
CA PHE A 487 19.94 -15.81 -13.51
C PHE A 487 21.22 -15.00 -13.31
N GLU A 488 22.12 -15.44 -12.46
CA GLU A 488 23.41 -14.79 -12.23
C GLU A 488 24.26 -14.80 -13.52
N GLN A 489 24.32 -15.93 -14.21
CA GLN A 489 25.08 -16.06 -15.47
C GLN A 489 24.52 -15.17 -16.58
N ARG A 490 23.19 -15.09 -16.72
CA ARG A 490 22.55 -14.24 -17.74
C ARG A 490 22.56 -12.76 -17.38
N GLY A 491 22.37 -12.45 -16.10
CA GLY A 491 22.46 -11.08 -15.57
C GLY A 491 23.84 -10.46 -15.75
N ALA A 492 24.89 -11.27 -15.91
CA ALA A 492 26.24 -10.80 -16.19
C ALA A 492 26.37 -10.02 -17.52
N GLY A 493 25.39 -10.13 -18.43
CA GLY A 493 25.29 -9.33 -19.65
C GLY A 493 24.47 -8.04 -19.52
N LEU A 494 23.67 -7.85 -18.46
CA LEU A 494 22.67 -6.77 -18.34
C LEU A 494 21.80 -6.63 -19.60
N GLY A 495 21.36 -7.76 -20.17
CA GLY A 495 20.58 -7.80 -21.41
C GLY A 495 21.43 -7.79 -22.70
N ALA A 496 22.76 -7.74 -22.62
CA ALA A 496 23.62 -8.06 -23.75
C ALA A 496 23.73 -9.59 -23.93
N THR A 497 23.96 -10.02 -25.17
CA THR A 497 24.17 -11.45 -25.52
C THR A 497 25.41 -12.04 -24.85
N GLU A 498 26.40 -11.20 -24.54
CA GLU A 498 27.67 -11.60 -23.95
C GLU A 498 27.90 -10.94 -22.58
N PRO A 499 28.46 -11.65 -21.59
CA PRO A 499 28.77 -11.09 -20.28
C PRO A 499 29.78 -9.94 -20.35
N ASN A 500 29.40 -8.77 -19.86
CA ASN A 500 30.26 -7.58 -19.80
C ASN A 500 30.72 -7.29 -18.37
N TRP A 501 31.72 -6.42 -18.21
CA TRP A 501 32.30 -6.14 -16.90
C TRP A 501 31.30 -5.46 -15.94
N GLN A 502 30.38 -4.66 -16.45
CA GLN A 502 29.36 -3.97 -15.65
C GLN A 502 28.38 -4.97 -15.06
N GLY A 503 27.84 -5.87 -15.89
CA GLY A 503 26.92 -6.91 -15.46
C GLY A 503 27.57 -7.90 -14.51
N ARG A 504 28.80 -8.36 -14.78
CA ARG A 504 29.55 -9.20 -13.83
C ARG A 504 29.73 -8.51 -12.47
N THR A 505 30.04 -7.22 -12.48
CA THR A 505 30.19 -6.44 -11.24
C THR A 505 28.86 -6.30 -10.50
N ALA A 506 27.77 -6.01 -11.23
CA ALA A 506 26.44 -5.92 -10.64
C ALA A 506 26.03 -7.25 -10.00
N MET A 507 26.19 -8.37 -10.70
CA MET A 507 25.86 -9.71 -10.20
C MET A 507 26.70 -10.10 -8.98
N TYR A 508 28.00 -9.78 -9.02
CA TYR A 508 28.90 -10.00 -7.90
C TYR A 508 28.40 -9.32 -6.62
N PHE A 509 28.00 -8.04 -6.71
CA PHE A 509 27.47 -7.29 -5.57
C PHE A 509 26.05 -7.70 -5.19
N THR A 510 25.20 -8.11 -6.13
CA THR A 510 23.88 -8.68 -5.83
C THR A 510 24.03 -9.93 -4.95
N ARG A 511 24.93 -10.86 -5.35
CA ARG A 511 25.25 -12.05 -4.55
C ARG A 511 25.78 -11.68 -3.16
N ALA A 512 26.69 -10.70 -3.10
CA ALA A 512 27.23 -10.21 -1.83
C ALA A 512 26.16 -9.63 -0.91
N VAL A 513 25.19 -8.87 -1.45
CA VAL A 513 24.06 -8.33 -0.69
C VAL A 513 23.19 -9.44 -0.11
N ILE A 514 22.82 -10.44 -0.91
CA ILE A 514 22.02 -11.58 -0.43
C ILE A 514 22.73 -12.29 0.74
N HIS A 515 24.05 -12.52 0.62
CA HIS A 515 24.83 -13.13 1.68
C HIS A 515 24.98 -12.25 2.93
N ALA A 516 25.14 -10.93 2.75
CA ALA A 516 25.26 -9.97 3.85
C ALA A 516 23.98 -9.84 4.66
N GLN A 517 22.81 -10.02 4.04
CA GLN A 517 21.52 -9.86 4.71
C GLN A 517 21.22 -10.95 5.74
N VAL A 518 21.76 -12.17 5.57
CA VAL A 518 21.59 -13.27 6.53
C VAL A 518 22.01 -12.89 7.96
N PRO A 519 23.24 -12.39 8.20
CA PRO A 519 23.63 -11.89 9.52
C PRO A 519 23.18 -10.46 9.83
N ALA A 520 22.98 -9.60 8.83
CA ALA A 520 22.66 -8.18 9.05
C ALA A 520 21.21 -7.98 9.50
N TYR A 521 20.25 -8.65 8.85
CA TYR A 521 18.83 -8.45 9.10
C TYR A 521 18.42 -8.70 10.57
N PRO A 522 18.81 -9.80 11.25
CA PRO A 522 18.43 -10.02 12.65
C PRO A 522 18.92 -8.91 13.59
N LEU A 523 20.13 -8.38 13.33
CA LEU A 523 20.69 -7.27 14.09
C LEU A 523 19.91 -5.98 13.82
N PHE A 524 19.62 -5.70 12.55
CA PHE A 524 18.89 -4.51 12.12
C PHE A 524 17.46 -4.48 12.67
N GLU A 525 16.80 -5.64 12.65
CA GLU A 525 15.46 -5.80 13.20
C GLU A 525 15.46 -5.67 14.74
N ALA A 526 16.46 -6.22 15.42
CA ALA A 526 16.61 -6.02 16.86
C ALA A 526 16.83 -4.54 17.22
N ILE A 527 17.56 -3.79 16.42
CA ILE A 527 17.72 -2.33 16.58
C ILE A 527 16.36 -1.64 16.40
N ARG A 528 15.62 -1.99 15.35
CA ARG A 528 14.30 -1.41 15.07
C ARG A 528 13.32 -1.62 16.21
N LEU A 529 13.20 -2.85 16.70
CA LEU A 529 12.24 -3.21 17.75
C LEU A 529 12.63 -2.62 19.11
N ASN A 530 13.91 -2.75 19.50
CA ASN A 530 14.34 -2.43 20.87
C ASN A 530 14.79 -0.97 21.04
N LEU A 531 15.37 -0.35 20.01
CA LEU A 531 15.93 1.01 20.11
C LEU A 531 15.06 2.06 19.41
N LEU A 532 14.33 1.69 18.36
CA LEU A 532 13.43 2.59 17.63
C LEU A 532 11.95 2.36 17.94
N GLY A 533 11.63 1.49 18.92
CA GLY A 533 10.26 1.23 19.35
C GLY A 533 9.36 0.60 18.28
N GLY A 534 9.94 -0.13 17.32
CA GLY A 534 9.21 -0.73 16.21
C GLY A 534 8.72 0.27 15.18
N TYR A 535 9.44 1.38 14.97
CA TYR A 535 9.10 2.37 13.95
C TYR A 535 8.95 1.70 12.57
N GLU A 536 7.87 2.03 11.88
CA GLU A 536 7.43 1.30 10.69
C GLU A 536 7.77 2.01 9.38
N PHE A 537 8.34 3.22 9.44
CA PHE A 537 8.77 3.99 8.27
C PHE A 537 7.68 4.09 7.20
N GLY A 538 6.45 4.45 7.60
CA GLY A 538 5.31 4.63 6.69
C GLY A 538 4.63 3.34 6.23
N TYR A 539 5.14 2.15 6.59
CA TYR A 539 4.48 0.89 6.24
C TYR A 539 3.51 0.44 7.33
N GLU A 540 2.22 0.37 7.02
CA GLU A 540 1.26 -0.31 7.88
C GLU A 540 1.31 -1.81 7.64
N SER A 541 1.82 -2.57 8.62
CA SER A 541 1.74 -4.02 8.53
C SER A 541 0.28 -4.47 8.64
N HIS A 542 -0.24 -5.11 7.58
CA HIS A 542 -1.55 -5.78 7.60
C HIS A 542 -1.66 -6.90 8.66
N GLN A 543 -0.62 -7.15 9.46
CA GLN A 543 -0.64 -8.06 10.61
C GLN A 543 -1.17 -7.42 11.92
N LYS A 544 -1.63 -6.16 11.92
CA LYS A 544 -2.22 -5.56 13.12
C LYS A 544 -3.61 -6.10 13.53
N THR A 545 -4.19 -7.06 12.84
CA THR A 545 -5.39 -7.79 13.30
C THR A 545 -5.00 -9.12 13.93
N GLY A 546 -4.39 -9.05 15.12
CA GLY A 546 -3.95 -10.24 15.84
C GLY A 546 -3.41 -9.96 17.24
N LYS A 547 -3.83 -8.88 17.90
CA LYS A 547 -3.67 -8.78 19.35
C LYS A 547 -4.85 -9.48 20.00
N SER A 548 -4.52 -10.66 20.54
CA SER A 548 -5.18 -11.31 21.65
C SER A 548 -5.62 -10.29 22.71
N ASP A 549 -6.91 -9.97 22.74
CA ASP A 549 -7.62 -9.52 23.93
C ASP A 549 -8.10 -10.75 24.73
N ALA A 550 -7.26 -11.78 24.86
CA ALA A 550 -7.41 -12.83 25.85
C ALA A 550 -6.48 -12.55 27.04
N ASN A 551 -6.73 -11.44 27.72
CA ASN A 551 -6.56 -11.29 29.17
C ASN A 551 -7.03 -9.89 29.59
N LYS A 552 -8.33 -9.78 29.84
CA LYS A 552 -8.92 -9.00 30.93
C LYS A 552 -10.31 -9.52 31.26
#